data_AF-A0A086L2D3-F1
#
_entry.id   AF-A0A086L2D3-F1
#
_cell.length_a   1.000
_cell.length_b   1.000
_cell.length_c   1.000
_cell.angle_alpha   90.00
_cell.angle_beta   90.00
_cell.angle_gamma   90.00
#
_symmetry.space_group_name_H-M   'P 1'
#
loop_
_entity.id
_entity.type
_entity.pdbx_description
1 polymer ?
#
loop_
_entity_poly.entity_id
_entity_poly.type
_entity_poly.pdbx_seq_one_letter_code
_entity_poly.pdbx_strand_id
1 'polypeptide(L)'
;AKDFYLKALVLLLSSGDAVSAQIALERYVARDPRFEGSREGRLATALVAAMQEGDAEAFTAALDDFDRISKLDPWKIHFLLKAKRRLMHGDEGGDHVGIGDDGEVDLS
;
A
#
# COMPACT_ATOMS: atom_id res chain seq x y z
N ALA A 1 1.34 -15.62 -5.04
CA ALA A 1 1.35 -15.46 -3.56
C ALA A 1 1.79 -14.05 -3.16
N LYS A 2 3.02 -13.63 -3.48
CA LYS A 2 3.58 -12.33 -3.10
C LYS A 2 2.76 -11.11 -3.55
N ASP A 3 2.25 -11.12 -4.79
CA ASP A 3 1.36 -10.06 -5.30
C ASP A 3 0.07 -9.94 -4.47
N PHE A 4 -0.53 -11.06 -4.04
CA PHE A 4 -1.73 -11.05 -3.19
C PHE A 4 -1.44 -10.50 -1.79
N TYR A 5 -0.28 -10.81 -1.21
CA TYR A 5 0.13 -10.24 0.07
C TYR A 5 0.33 -8.73 -0.03
N LEU A 6 0.99 -8.27 -1.09
CA LEU A 6 1.15 -6.84 -1.34
C LEU A 6 -0.21 -6.15 -1.53
N LYS A 7 -1.11 -6.73 -2.33
CA LYS A 7 -2.47 -6.18 -2.52
C LYS A 7 -3.25 -6.09 -1.20
N ALA A 8 -3.17 -7.11 -0.36
CA ALA A 8 -3.81 -7.09 0.96
C ALA A 8 -3.24 -5.98 1.85
N LEU A 9 -1.92 -5.79 1.85
CA LEU A 9 -1.28 -4.72 2.61
C LEU A 9 -1.65 -3.33 2.07
N VAL A 10 -1.69 -3.17 0.75
CA VAL A 10 -2.11 -1.92 0.09
C VAL A 10 -3.54 -1.53 0.51
N LEU A 11 -4.46 -2.49 0.64
CA LEU A 11 -5.82 -2.21 1.13
C LEU A 11 -5.83 -1.73 2.59
N LEU A 12 -5.06 -2.37 3.46
CA LEU A 12 -4.94 -1.98 4.87
C LEU A 12 -4.35 -0.57 5.00
N LEU A 13 -3.29 -0.28 4.26
CA LEU A 13 -2.67 1.05 4.19
C LEU A 13 -3.66 2.09 3.63
N SER A 14 -4.43 1.75 2.60
CA SER A 14 -5.45 2.66 2.05
C SER A 14 -6.59 3.00 3.02
N SER A 15 -6.79 2.14 4.03
CA SER A 15 -7.79 2.33 5.08
C SER A 15 -7.29 3.20 6.24
N GLY A 16 -6.01 3.60 6.24
CA GLY A 16 -5.42 4.36 7.35
C GLY A 16 -4.87 3.50 8.50
N ASP A 17 -5.02 2.17 8.43
CA ASP A 17 -4.67 1.27 9.53
C ASP A 17 -3.26 0.69 9.36
N ALA A 18 -2.26 1.50 9.69
CA ALA A 18 -0.85 1.10 9.67
C ALA A 18 -0.53 -0.03 10.66
N VAL A 19 -1.26 -0.12 11.78
CA VAL A 19 -1.06 -1.16 12.80
C VAL A 19 -1.50 -2.52 12.27
N SER A 20 -2.70 -2.59 11.67
CA SER A 20 -3.16 -3.82 11.01
C SER A 20 -2.28 -4.21 9.83
N ALA A 21 -1.76 -3.23 9.08
CA ALA A 21 -0.81 -3.49 8.01
C ALA A 21 0.49 -4.11 8.53
N GLN A 22 1.05 -3.62 9.64
CA GLN A 22 2.23 -4.21 10.29
C GLN A 22 1.96 -5.65 10.76
N ILE A 23 0.83 -5.90 11.43
CA ILE A 23 0.46 -7.24 11.89
C ILE A 23 0.29 -8.21 10.71
N ALA A 24 -0.34 -7.75 9.62
CA ALA A 24 -0.50 -8.55 8.41
C ALA A 24 0.84 -8.86 7.74
N LEU A 25 1.76 -7.88 7.69
CA LEU A 25 3.09 -8.03 7.14
C LEU A 25 3.87 -9.11 7.88
N GLU A 26 3.92 -9.05 9.21
CA GLU A 26 4.59 -10.07 10.05
C GLU A 26 3.98 -11.46 9.84
N ARG A 27 2.64 -11.55 9.75
CA ARG A 27 1.96 -12.81 9.45
C ARG A 27 2.33 -13.37 8.08
N TYR A 28 2.47 -12.52 7.07
CA TYR A 28 2.85 -12.96 5.73
C TYR A 28 4.33 -13.37 5.64
N VAL A 29 5.22 -12.66 6.33
CA VAL A 29 6.64 -13.04 6.44
C VAL A 29 6.79 -14.36 7.20
N ALA A 30 6.08 -14.53 8.32
CA ALA A 30 6.09 -15.79 9.08
C ALA A 30 5.54 -16.97 8.25
N ARG A 31 4.56 -16.71 7.37
CA ARG A 31 3.96 -17.73 6.50
C ARG A 31 4.84 -18.07 5.29
N ASP A 32 5.53 -17.08 4.72
CA ASP A 32 6.45 -17.27 3.60
C ASP A 32 7.70 -16.39 3.80
N PRO A 33 8.79 -16.93 4.36
CA PRO A 33 10.03 -16.19 4.60
C PRO A 33 10.65 -15.59 3.33
N ARG A 34 10.31 -16.12 2.16
CA ARG A 34 10.77 -15.57 0.86
C ARG A 34 10.08 -14.25 0.51
N PHE A 35 9.00 -13.91 1.20
CA PHE A 35 8.29 -12.65 1.00
C PHE A 35 9.14 -11.48 1.49
N GLU A 36 9.73 -11.56 2.68
CA GLU A 36 10.59 -10.50 3.24
C GLU A 36 11.73 -10.11 2.30
N GLY A 37 12.44 -11.10 1.74
CA GLY A 37 13.53 -10.85 0.79
C GLY A 37 13.08 -10.42 -0.61
N SER A 38 11.78 -10.49 -0.92
CA SER A 38 11.24 -10.14 -2.23
C SER A 38 11.07 -8.64 -2.41
N ARG A 39 10.92 -8.20 -3.66
CA ARG A 39 10.67 -6.80 -3.99
C ARG A 39 9.37 -6.30 -3.34
N GLU A 40 8.33 -7.13 -3.38
CA GLU A 40 7.03 -6.84 -2.82
C GLU A 40 7.06 -6.72 -1.29
N GLY A 41 7.83 -7.60 -0.63
CA GLY A 41 8.02 -7.53 0.83
C GLY A 41 8.78 -6.27 1.25
N ARG A 42 9.89 -5.96 0.57
CA ARG A 42 10.65 -4.72 0.85
C ARG A 42 9.82 -3.47 0.65
N LEU A 43 9.05 -3.41 -0.45
CA LEU A 43 8.11 -2.31 -0.68
C LEU A 43 7.11 -2.22 0.46
N ALA A 44 6.46 -3.34 0.81
CA ALA A 44 5.45 -3.35 1.86
C ALA A 44 6.01 -2.91 3.22
N THR A 45 7.19 -3.37 3.60
CA THR A 45 7.88 -2.93 4.82
C THR A 45 8.14 -1.43 4.81
N ALA A 46 8.64 -0.89 3.69
CA ALA A 46 8.92 0.55 3.57
C ALA A 46 7.64 1.39 3.65
N LEU A 47 6.56 0.95 2.99
CA LEU A 47 5.27 1.67 3.02
C LEU A 47 4.63 1.65 4.42
N VAL A 48 4.69 0.51 5.12
CA VAL A 48 4.17 0.39 6.49
C VAL A 48 4.96 1.30 7.44
N ALA A 49 6.30 1.27 7.36
CA ALA A 49 7.16 2.13 8.19
C ALA A 49 6.89 3.61 7.93
N ALA A 50 6.88 4.04 6.66
CA ALA A 50 6.58 5.42 6.29
C ALA A 50 5.21 5.88 6.80
N MET A 51 4.20 4.99 6.78
CA MET A 51 2.86 5.31 7.26
C MET A 51 2.78 5.38 8.80
N GLN A 52 3.57 4.58 9.53
CA GLN A 52 3.70 4.67 10.98
C GLN A 52 4.45 5.93 11.43
N GLU A 53 5.45 6.35 10.66
CA GLU A 53 6.28 7.53 10.94
C GLU A 53 5.62 8.84 10.49
N GLY A 54 4.53 8.77 9.72
CA GLY A 54 3.89 9.96 9.17
C GLY A 54 4.65 10.57 7.99
N ASP A 55 5.58 9.82 7.37
CA ASP A 55 6.51 10.32 6.37
C ASP A 55 6.02 10.06 4.95
N ALA A 56 5.37 11.05 4.35
CA ALA A 56 4.89 10.99 2.98
C ALA A 56 6.01 11.02 1.92
N GLU A 57 7.20 11.54 2.27
CA GLU A 57 8.35 11.57 1.38
C GLU A 57 8.96 10.17 1.27
N ALA A 58 9.20 9.51 2.40
CA ALA A 58 9.63 8.12 2.45
C ALA A 58 8.64 7.17 1.74
N PHE A 59 7.33 7.40 1.91
CA PHE A 59 6.29 6.63 1.21
C PHE A 59 6.42 6.77 -0.31
N THR A 60 6.67 7.98 -0.81
CA THR A 60 6.80 8.25 -2.25
C THR A 60 8.11 7.67 -2.80
N ALA A 61 9.22 7.84 -2.08
CA ALA A 61 10.51 7.29 -2.48
C ALA A 61 10.47 5.77 -2.63
N ALA A 62 9.79 5.06 -1.71
CA ALA A 62 9.61 3.61 -1.79
C ALA A 62 8.83 3.18 -3.04
N LEU A 63 7.81 3.96 -3.46
CA LEU A 63 7.05 3.70 -4.68
C LEU A 63 7.88 3.93 -5.93
N ASP A 64 8.64 5.03 -5.98
CA ASP A 64 9.50 5.36 -7.11
C ASP A 64 10.59 4.29 -7.32
N ASP A 65 11.24 3.85 -6.23
CA ASP A 65 12.25 2.80 -6.29
C ASP A 65 11.67 1.46 -6.77
N PHE A 66 10.43 1.14 -6.37
CA PHE A 66 9.76 -0.06 -6.86
C PHE A 66 9.35 0.07 -8.33
N ASP A 67 8.76 1.19 -8.75
CA ASP A 67 8.26 1.40 -10.12
C ASP A 67 9.39 1.39 -11.18
N ARG A 68 10.60 1.83 -10.79
CA ARG A 68 11.79 1.77 -11.65
C ARG A 68 12.17 0.35 -12.06
N ILE A 69 11.84 -0.65 -11.24
CA ILE A 69 12.21 -2.05 -11.46
C ILE A 69 11.01 -2.89 -11.87
N SER A 70 9.84 -2.61 -11.28
CA SER A 70 8.60 -3.34 -11.45
C SER A 70 7.46 -2.35 -11.57
N LYS A 71 6.90 -2.21 -12.78
CA LYS A 71 5.80 -1.28 -13.02
C LYS A 71 4.61 -1.57 -12.12
N LEU A 72 4.15 -0.53 -11.41
CA LEU A 72 2.93 -0.58 -10.62
C LEU A 72 1.73 -0.61 -11.57
N ASP A 73 0.83 -1.56 -11.37
CA ASP A 73 -0.45 -1.59 -12.09
C ASP A 73 -1.40 -0.50 -11.59
N PRO A 74 -2.36 -0.07 -12.43
CA PRO A 74 -3.30 1.01 -12.09
C PRO A 74 -4.04 0.79 -10.77
N TRP A 75 -4.40 -0.46 -10.45
CA TRP A 75 -5.10 -0.80 -9.21
C TRP A 75 -4.22 -0.50 -7.99
N LYS A 76 -2.95 -0.92 -7.99
CA LYS A 76 -2.02 -0.60 -6.90
C LYS A 76 -1.84 0.90 -6.76
N ILE A 77 -1.61 1.61 -7.87
CA ILE A 77 -1.42 3.07 -7.87
C ILE A 77 -2.63 3.76 -7.23
N HIS A 78 -3.84 3.37 -7.60
CA HIS A 78 -5.07 3.96 -7.06
C HIS A 78 -5.12 3.90 -5.52
N PHE A 79 -4.97 2.71 -4.94
CA PHE A 79 -5.04 2.54 -3.48
C PHE A 79 -3.84 3.16 -2.75
N LEU A 80 -2.66 3.16 -3.36
CA LEU A 80 -1.47 3.79 -2.80
C LEU A 80 -1.58 5.31 -2.77
N LEU A 81 -2.18 5.93 -3.80
CA LEU A 81 -2.49 7.36 -3.79
C LEU A 81 -3.52 7.71 -2.71
N LYS A 82 -4.52 6.84 -2.50
CA LYS A 82 -5.48 6.97 -1.39
C LYS A 82 -4.78 6.90 -0.03
N ALA A 83 -3.88 5.94 0.16
CA ALA A 83 -3.09 5.81 1.38
C ALA A 83 -2.22 7.06 1.63
N LYS A 84 -1.52 7.55 0.60
CA LYS A 84 -0.72 8.78 0.66
C LYS A 84 -1.56 10.00 1.02
N ARG A 85 -2.76 10.15 0.43
CA ARG A 85 -3.66 11.27 0.75
C ARG A 85 -4.05 11.24 2.24
N ARG A 86 -4.39 10.07 2.78
CA ARG A 86 -4.68 9.92 4.21
C ARG A 86 -3.47 10.26 5.09
N LEU A 87 -2.28 9.82 4.70
CA LEU A 87 -1.04 10.13 5.40
C LEU A 87 -0.78 11.64 5.47
N MET A 88 -1.08 12.39 4.40
CA MET A 88 -0.84 13.84 4.34
C MET A 88 -1.94 14.70 4.97
N HIS A 89 -3.19 14.27 4.92
CA HIS A 89 -4.34 15.11 5.31
C HIS A 89 -5.00 14.71 6.64
N GLY A 90 -4.62 13.59 7.26
CA GLY A 90 -5.38 13.05 8.39
C GLY A 90 -6.80 12.64 7.97
N ASP A 91 -7.56 12.00 8.87
CA ASP A 91 -8.81 11.26 8.58
C ASP A 91 -10.04 12.12 8.15
N GLU A 92 -9.85 13.25 7.46
CA GLU A 92 -10.94 14.18 7.09
C GLU A 92 -11.57 13.93 5.69
N GLY A 93 -11.43 12.74 5.13
CA GLY A 93 -11.91 12.45 3.77
C GLY A 93 -12.54 11.07 3.62
N GLY A 94 -13.75 10.90 4.17
CA GLY A 94 -14.63 9.78 3.85
C GLY A 94 -15.15 9.91 2.43
N ASP A 95 -14.35 9.49 1.45
CA ASP A 95 -14.76 9.47 0.05
C ASP A 95 -15.27 8.07 -0.33
N HIS A 96 -16.53 8.01 -0.75
CA HIS A 96 -17.20 6.81 -1.23
C HIS A 96 -16.58 6.38 -2.56
N VAL A 97 -15.64 5.44 -2.52
CA VAL A 97 -15.08 4.85 -3.74
C VAL A 97 -16.10 3.84 -4.29
N GLY A 98 -16.86 4.26 -5.30
CA GLY A 98 -17.63 3.35 -6.15
C GLY A 98 -16.66 2.57 -7.04
N ILE A 99 -16.60 1.25 -6.86
CA ILE A 99 -15.85 0.36 -7.74
C ILE A 99 -16.77 -0.03 -8.89
N GLY A 100 -16.46 0.43 -10.11
CA GLY A 100 -17.06 -0.12 -11.33
C GLY A 100 -16.69 -1.60 -11.48
N ASP A 101 -17.59 -2.41 -12.01
CA ASP A 101 -17.44 -3.88 -12.21
C ASP A 101 -16.21 -4.26 -13.07
N ASP A 102 -15.65 -3.30 -13.80
CA ASP A 102 -14.48 -3.41 -14.68
C ASP A 102 -13.16 -2.94 -14.05
N GLY A 103 -13.19 -2.46 -12.79
CA GLY A 103 -12.02 -1.88 -12.15
C GLY A 103 -11.65 -0.48 -12.66
N GLU A 104 -12.53 0.18 -13.40
CA GLU A 104 -12.40 1.59 -13.71
C GLU A 104 -12.77 2.42 -12.48
N VAL A 105 -11.90 3.38 -12.16
CA VAL A 105 -12.08 4.25 -11.00
C VAL A 105 -12.75 5.53 -11.50
N ASP A 106 -14.06 5.63 -11.30
CA ASP A 106 -14.79 6.85 -11.62
C ASP A 106 -14.51 7.90 -10.54
N LEU A 107 -13.87 8.99 -10.94
CA LEU A 107 -13.60 10.16 -10.11
C LEU A 107 -14.65 11.23 -10.47
N SER A 108 -15.87 11.05 -9.96
CA SER A 108 -16.95 12.03 -10.08
C SER A 108 -17.21 12.75 -8.75
#